data_AF-A0A7S2WG64-F1
#
_entry.id   AF-A0A7S2WG64-F1
#
_cell.length_a   1.000
_cell.length_b   1.000
_cell.length_c   1.000
_cell.angle_alpha   90.00
_cell.angle_beta   90.00
_cell.angle_gamma   90.00
#
_symmetry.space_group_name_H-M   'P 1'
#
loop_
_entity.id
_entity.type
_entity.pdbx_description
1 polymer ?
#
loop_
_entity_poly.entity_id
_entity_poly.type
_entity_poly.pdbx_seq_one_letter_code
_entity_poly.pdbx_strand_id
1 'polypeptide(L)'
;GAFNTTERKHADILISIGDIKLTFRWAPLAVDQLNVLKELNEASDSKSDSTTDLVVIGGGTWDRLHVYSTDEDQESHRSTVKQLTKEITMSNNIGSPVAWMIPTSINTAALNTEEKRDHMKEDDMEAMRTVYAALGVLSSS
;
A
#
# COMPACT_ATOMS: atom_id res chain seq x y z
N GLY A 1 24.85 -0.78 -12.75
CA GLY A 1 23.95 -1.88 -12.35
C GLY A 1 22.97 -2.10 -13.47
N ALA A 2 22.98 -3.28 -14.10
CA ALA A 2 22.01 -3.63 -15.12
C ALA A 2 20.72 -4.06 -14.41
N PHE A 3 19.71 -3.19 -14.39
CA PHE A 3 18.36 -3.60 -14.04
C PHE A 3 17.87 -4.57 -15.10
N ASN A 4 17.52 -5.79 -14.70
CA ASN A 4 17.01 -6.80 -15.61
C ASN A 4 15.58 -6.42 -15.99
N THR A 5 15.40 -5.92 -17.22
CA THR A 5 14.12 -5.37 -17.71
C THR A 5 13.12 -6.46 -18.16
N THR A 6 13.42 -7.73 -17.91
CA THR A 6 12.53 -8.86 -18.24
C THR A 6 11.56 -9.25 -17.12
N GLU A 7 11.62 -8.62 -15.95
CA GLU A 7 10.65 -8.86 -14.89
C GLU A 7 9.24 -8.42 -15.32
N ARG A 8 8.23 -9.25 -15.02
CA ARG A 8 6.84 -8.94 -15.36
C ARG A 8 6.42 -7.66 -14.64
N LYS A 9 6.05 -6.65 -15.42
CA LYS A 9 5.42 -5.43 -14.92
C LYS A 9 4.17 -5.81 -14.13
N HIS A 10 4.01 -5.27 -12.92
CA HIS A 10 2.82 -5.48 -12.07
C HIS A 10 2.58 -6.95 -11.69
N ALA A 11 3.61 -7.64 -11.23
CA ALA A 11 3.50 -9.03 -10.81
C ALA A 11 4.07 -9.23 -9.41
N ASP A 12 3.59 -10.28 -8.75
CA ASP A 12 4.15 -10.74 -7.50
C ASP A 12 5.54 -11.33 -7.72
N ILE A 13 6.42 -11.12 -6.76
CA ILE A 13 7.80 -11.60 -6.81
C ILE A 13 8.12 -12.28 -5.48
N LEU A 14 8.69 -13.49 -5.57
CA LEU A 14 9.23 -14.19 -4.41
C LEU A 14 10.73 -14.34 -4.59
N ILE A 15 11.49 -13.81 -3.64
CA ILE A 15 12.96 -13.86 -3.61
C ILE A 15 13.39 -14.46 -2.28
N SER A 16 14.45 -15.26 -2.29
CA SER A 16 15.13 -15.70 -1.07
C SER A 16 16.60 -15.33 -1.13
N ILE A 17 17.08 -14.64 -0.11
CA ILE A 17 18.47 -14.18 0.02
C ILE A 17 19.01 -14.74 1.34
N GLY A 18 19.74 -15.86 1.26
CA GLY A 18 20.10 -16.63 2.46
C GLY A 18 18.83 -17.12 3.16
N ASP A 19 18.69 -16.80 4.45
CA ASP A 19 17.52 -17.14 5.26
C ASP A 19 16.38 -16.11 5.15
N ILE A 20 16.61 -14.99 4.45
CA ILE A 20 15.60 -13.94 4.28
C ILE A 20 14.68 -14.33 3.12
N LYS A 21 13.38 -14.43 3.39
CA LYS A 21 12.33 -14.58 2.37
C LYS A 21 11.64 -13.23 2.15
N LEU A 22 11.72 -12.72 0.93
CA LEU A 22 11.05 -11.48 0.53
C LEU A 22 9.94 -11.81 -0.46
N THR A 23 8.72 -11.41 -0.10
CA THR A 23 7.56 -11.50 -0.99
C THR A 23 7.11 -10.09 -1.33
N PHE A 24 7.17 -9.75 -2.61
CA PHE A 24 6.52 -8.56 -3.17
C PHE A 24 5.14 -8.96 -3.68
N ARG A 25 4.10 -8.26 -3.22
CA ARG A 25 2.74 -8.39 -3.72
C ARG A 25 2.36 -7.11 -4.46
N TRP A 26 1.96 -7.23 -5.71
CA TRP A 26 1.48 -6.07 -6.46
C TRP A 26 0.04 -5.74 -6.06
N ALA A 27 -0.11 -4.76 -5.16
CA ALA A 27 -1.39 -4.30 -4.64
C ALA A 27 -1.49 -2.76 -4.75
N PRO A 28 -1.84 -2.23 -5.94
CA PRO A 28 -1.77 -0.80 -6.20
C PRO A 28 -2.83 0.02 -5.45
N LEU A 29 -4.02 -0.53 -5.24
CA LEU A 29 -5.13 0.16 -4.58
C LEU A 29 -5.29 -0.26 -3.12
N ALA A 30 -5.90 0.59 -2.31
CA ALA A 30 -6.21 0.30 -0.90
C ALA A 30 -7.07 -0.97 -0.74
N VAL A 31 -7.94 -1.26 -1.71
CA VAL A 31 -8.75 -2.49 -1.72
C VAL A 31 -7.89 -3.74 -1.97
N ASP A 32 -6.89 -3.64 -2.83
CA ASP A 32 -5.96 -4.75 -3.10
C ASP A 32 -5.08 -5.01 -1.87
N GLN A 33 -4.59 -3.93 -1.25
CA GLN A 33 -3.77 -3.98 -0.04
C GLN A 33 -4.56 -4.59 1.12
N LEU A 34 -5.84 -4.22 1.26
CA LEU A 34 -6.75 -4.80 2.24
C LEU A 34 -6.91 -6.31 2.04
N ASN A 35 -7.12 -6.75 0.81
CA ASN A 35 -7.29 -8.16 0.49
C ASN A 35 -6.01 -8.96 0.80
N VAL A 36 -4.84 -8.44 0.39
CA VAL A 36 -3.55 -9.08 0.70
C VAL A 36 -3.30 -9.15 2.19
N LEU A 37 -3.63 -8.10 2.95
CA LEU A 37 -3.41 -8.09 4.40
C LEU A 37 -4.34 -9.08 5.13
N LYS A 38 -5.60 -9.21 4.68
CA LYS A 38 -6.52 -10.24 5.17
C LYS A 38 -5.98 -11.64 4.93
N GLU A 39 -5.52 -11.94 3.73
CA GLU A 39 -4.91 -13.24 3.40
C GLU A 39 -3.71 -13.55 4.31
N LEU A 40 -2.85 -12.57 4.58
CA LEU A 40 -1.71 -12.72 5.47
C LEU A 40 -2.12 -12.97 6.93
N ASN A 41 -3.13 -12.24 7.41
CA ASN A 41 -3.65 -12.40 8.77
C ASN A 41 -4.31 -13.77 8.94
N GLU A 42 -5.12 -14.20 7.98
CA GLU A 42 -5.76 -15.54 7.97
C GLU A 42 -4.74 -16.68 7.91
N ALA A 43 -3.68 -16.53 7.09
CA ALA A 43 -2.62 -17.53 7.00
C ALA A 43 -1.83 -17.64 8.32
N SER A 44 -1.64 -16.53 9.03
CA SER A 44 -0.93 -16.49 10.31
C SER A 44 -1.75 -17.13 11.44
N ASP A 45 -3.07 -16.99 11.43
CA ASP A 45 -3.97 -17.69 12.36
C ASP A 45 -3.99 -19.22 12.15
N SER A 46 -3.62 -19.70 10.96
CA SER A 46 -3.72 -21.12 10.58
C SER A 46 -2.63 -22.05 11.16
N LYS A 47 -1.82 -21.59 12.14
CA LYS A 47 -0.71 -22.35 12.77
C LYS A 47 0.36 -22.86 11.79
N SER A 48 0.52 -22.22 10.63
CA SER A 48 1.69 -22.48 9.79
C SER A 48 2.92 -21.83 10.42
N ASP A 49 4.04 -22.56 10.50
CA ASP A 49 5.30 -22.12 11.12
C ASP A 49 5.98 -20.90 10.45
N SER A 50 5.34 -20.27 9.45
CA SER A 50 5.85 -19.04 8.83
C SER A 50 5.04 -17.83 9.25
N THR A 51 5.43 -17.22 10.36
CA THR A 51 4.98 -15.86 10.72
C THR A 51 5.68 -14.85 9.82
N THR A 52 4.96 -13.84 9.34
CA THR A 52 5.58 -12.73 8.60
C THR A 52 6.23 -11.79 9.60
N ASP A 53 7.55 -11.57 9.53
CA ASP A 53 8.25 -10.72 10.50
C ASP A 53 8.03 -9.22 10.31
N LEU A 54 7.71 -8.79 9.09
CA LEU A 54 7.48 -7.40 8.73
C LEU A 54 6.64 -7.32 7.45
N VAL A 55 5.64 -6.44 7.45
CA VAL A 55 4.88 -6.06 6.26
C VAL A 55 5.17 -4.60 5.95
N VAL A 56 5.55 -4.29 4.71
CA VAL A 56 5.72 -2.91 4.23
C VAL A 56 4.68 -2.66 3.16
N ILE A 57 3.84 -1.64 3.35
CA ILE A 57 2.77 -1.29 2.41
C ILE A 57 3.00 0.11 1.88
N GLY A 58 3.07 0.24 0.56
CA GLY A 58 3.09 1.53 -0.14
C GLY A 58 1.72 1.81 -0.76
N GLY A 59 1.10 2.94 -0.43
CA GLY A 59 -0.27 3.24 -0.91
C GLY A 59 -0.56 4.72 -1.17
N GLY A 60 -1.80 5.01 -1.62
CA GLY A 60 -2.35 6.35 -1.76
C GLY A 60 -2.17 7.01 -3.14
N THR A 61 -1.10 6.70 -3.86
CA THR A 61 -0.83 7.35 -5.16
C THR A 61 -1.73 6.84 -6.27
N TRP A 62 -1.88 5.52 -6.39
CA TRP A 62 -2.79 4.91 -7.35
C TRP A 62 -4.26 5.11 -6.96
N ASP A 63 -4.54 5.15 -5.65
CA ASP A 63 -5.85 5.50 -5.13
C ASP A 63 -6.30 6.88 -5.62
N ARG A 64 -5.43 7.89 -5.45
CA ARG A 64 -5.70 9.26 -5.89
C ARG A 64 -5.96 9.36 -7.40
N LEU A 65 -5.22 8.58 -8.19
CA LEU A 65 -5.29 8.61 -9.65
C LEU A 65 -6.55 7.94 -10.21
N HIS A 66 -6.98 6.81 -9.62
CA HIS A 66 -7.98 5.94 -10.27
C HIS A 66 -9.31 5.82 -9.53
N VAL A 67 -9.34 6.03 -8.21
CA VAL A 67 -10.52 5.71 -7.38
C VAL A 67 -10.83 6.81 -6.36
N TYR A 68 -10.55 8.07 -6.72
CA TYR A 68 -10.76 9.24 -5.85
C TYR A 68 -11.26 10.46 -6.63
N SER A 69 -12.24 10.25 -7.52
CA SER A 69 -12.72 11.30 -8.43
C SER A 69 -14.05 11.91 -7.99
N THR A 70 -14.97 11.10 -7.48
CA THR A 70 -16.31 11.54 -7.03
C THR A 70 -16.48 11.43 -5.52
N ASP A 71 -17.45 12.12 -4.94
CA ASP A 71 -17.75 12.01 -3.50
C ASP A 71 -18.08 10.57 -3.08
N GLU A 72 -18.73 9.80 -3.96
CA GLU A 72 -19.01 8.37 -3.74
C GLU A 72 -17.71 7.54 -3.70
N ASP A 73 -16.79 7.78 -4.64
CA ASP A 73 -15.47 7.13 -4.64
C ASP A 73 -14.68 7.47 -3.37
N GLN A 74 -14.74 8.72 -2.94
CA GLN A 74 -14.04 9.17 -1.73
C GLN A 74 -14.58 8.48 -0.48
N GLU A 75 -15.89 8.32 -0.34
CA GLU A 75 -16.49 7.62 0.80
C GLU A 75 -16.17 6.12 0.75
N SER A 76 -16.23 5.50 -0.44
CA SER A 76 -15.84 4.10 -0.65
C SER A 76 -14.36 3.87 -0.27
N HIS A 77 -13.49 4.79 -0.69
CA HIS A 77 -12.07 4.76 -0.34
C HIS A 77 -11.87 4.93 1.18
N ARG A 78 -12.53 5.89 1.83
CA ARG A 78 -12.48 6.06 3.30
C ARG A 78 -12.95 4.81 4.04
N SER A 79 -13.99 4.14 3.57
CA SER A 79 -14.48 2.88 4.13
C SER A 79 -13.43 1.78 4.01
N THR A 80 -12.76 1.69 2.85
CA THR A 80 -11.67 0.74 2.60
C THR A 80 -10.49 1.00 3.52
N VAL A 81 -10.04 2.26 3.65
CA VAL A 81 -8.93 2.63 4.54
C VAL A 81 -9.27 2.34 6.01
N LYS A 82 -10.52 2.57 6.45
CA LYS A 82 -10.95 2.19 7.81
C LYS A 82 -10.84 0.68 8.06
N GLN A 83 -11.18 -0.15 7.07
CA GLN A 83 -11.00 -1.59 7.18
C GLN A 83 -9.51 -1.96 7.19
N LEU A 84 -8.71 -1.30 6.36
CA LEU A 84 -7.26 -1.48 6.32
C LEU A 84 -6.60 -1.19 7.67
N THR A 85 -7.00 -0.10 8.36
CA THR A 85 -6.50 0.20 9.72
C THR A 85 -6.79 -0.93 10.72
N LYS A 86 -7.95 -1.59 10.60
CA LYS A 86 -8.29 -2.73 11.47
C LYS A 86 -7.38 -3.93 11.19
N GLU A 87 -7.16 -4.26 9.92
CA GLU A 87 -6.26 -5.34 9.53
C GLU A 87 -4.81 -5.04 9.92
N ILE A 88 -4.35 -3.80 9.78
CA ILE A 88 -3.03 -3.35 10.26
C ILE A 88 -2.89 -3.60 11.77
N THR A 89 -3.92 -3.23 12.53
CA THR A 89 -3.93 -3.44 13.98
C THR A 89 -3.92 -4.92 14.34
N MET A 90 -4.66 -5.75 13.59
CA MET A 90 -4.63 -7.21 13.74
C MET A 90 -3.23 -7.78 13.43
N SER A 91 -2.62 -7.41 12.30
CA SER A 91 -1.26 -7.84 11.93
C SER A 91 -0.24 -7.50 13.02
N ASN A 92 -0.29 -6.27 13.55
CA ASN A 92 0.57 -5.85 14.65
C ASN A 92 0.37 -6.72 15.91
N ASN A 93 -0.87 -7.08 16.24
CA ASN A 93 -1.20 -7.88 17.43
C ASN A 93 -0.76 -9.35 17.30
N ILE A 94 -0.70 -9.90 16.09
CA ILE A 94 -0.25 -11.28 15.84
C ILE A 94 1.27 -11.39 15.59
N GLY A 95 2.02 -10.30 15.79
CA GLY A 95 3.47 -10.29 15.67
C GLY A 95 4.01 -9.99 14.27
N SER A 96 3.17 -9.52 13.35
CA SER A 96 3.54 -9.08 12.00
C SER A 96 3.42 -7.55 11.88
N PRO A 97 4.42 -6.79 12.37
CA PRO A 97 4.37 -5.33 12.34
C PRO A 97 4.20 -4.81 10.90
N VAL A 98 3.34 -3.79 10.74
CA VAL A 98 3.09 -3.15 9.45
C VAL A 98 3.68 -1.74 9.42
N ALA A 99 4.58 -1.49 8.45
CA ALA A 99 5.06 -0.17 8.12
C ALA A 99 4.29 0.39 6.92
N TRP A 100 3.54 1.47 7.15
CA TRP A 100 2.83 2.17 6.08
C TRP A 100 3.70 3.27 5.47
N MET A 101 3.73 3.32 4.14
CA MET A 101 4.47 4.28 3.35
C MET A 101 3.53 4.98 2.37
N ILE A 102 3.48 6.31 2.44
CA ILE A 102 2.88 7.16 1.42
C ILE A 102 3.96 8.15 0.97
N PRO A 103 4.08 8.49 -0.32
CA PRO A 103 5.08 9.45 -0.76
C PRO A 103 4.96 10.78 -0.01
N THR A 104 6.06 11.20 0.62
CA THR A 104 6.14 12.44 1.38
C THR A 104 6.04 13.68 0.50
N SER A 105 6.43 13.55 -0.76
CA SER A 105 6.25 14.54 -1.82
C SER A 105 6.18 13.85 -3.20
N ILE A 106 5.60 14.54 -4.17
CA ILE A 106 5.56 14.18 -5.58
C ILE A 106 6.08 15.37 -6.40
N ASN A 107 7.10 15.12 -7.21
CA ASN A 107 7.52 16.09 -8.22
C ASN A 107 6.57 16.03 -9.43
N THR A 108 5.54 16.87 -9.43
CA THR A 108 4.53 16.93 -10.50
C THR A 108 5.17 17.09 -11.88
N ALA A 109 6.21 17.91 -12.01
CA ALA A 109 6.87 18.16 -13.30
C ALA A 109 7.57 16.93 -13.88
N ALA A 110 7.94 15.96 -13.04
CA ALA A 110 8.59 14.72 -13.44
C ALA A 110 7.59 13.60 -13.82
N LEU A 111 6.28 13.80 -13.65
CA LEU A 111 5.27 12.80 -14.00
C LEU A 111 5.17 12.67 -15.53
N ASN A 112 5.13 11.43 -16.01
CA ASN A 112 5.33 11.08 -17.42
C ASN A 112 4.09 11.27 -18.32
N THR A 113 2.93 11.58 -17.74
CA THR A 113 1.65 11.74 -18.46
C THR A 113 0.90 12.95 -17.94
N GLU A 114 0.11 13.60 -18.81
CA GLU A 114 -0.72 14.74 -18.44
C GLU A 114 -1.77 14.39 -17.38
N GLU A 115 -2.46 13.26 -17.53
CA GLU A 115 -3.40 12.72 -16.54
C GLU A 115 -2.80 12.67 -15.12
N LYS A 116 -1.62 12.06 -14.96
CA LYS A 116 -0.91 12.05 -13.68
C LYS A 116 -0.59 13.45 -13.16
N ARG A 117 -0.21 14.38 -14.03
CA ARG A 117 0.08 15.78 -13.63
C ARG A 117 -1.18 16.51 -13.18
N ASP A 118 -2.34 16.15 -13.71
CA ASP A 118 -3.61 16.76 -13.35
C ASP A 118 -4.23 16.18 -12.09
N HIS A 119 -4.04 14.88 -11.85
CA HIS A 119 -4.68 14.15 -10.76
C HIS A 119 -3.75 13.82 -9.57
N MET A 120 -2.43 13.99 -9.70
CA MET A 120 -1.45 13.69 -8.65
C MET A 120 -0.51 14.87 -8.40
N LYS A 121 -1.05 16.08 -8.30
CA LYS A 121 -0.26 17.25 -7.87
C LYS A 121 0.18 17.07 -6.42
N GLU A 122 1.15 17.87 -5.98
CA GLU A 122 1.56 17.84 -4.57
C GLU A 122 0.37 18.10 -3.63
N ASP A 123 -0.45 19.12 -3.91
CA ASP A 123 -1.64 19.45 -3.10
C ASP A 123 -2.65 18.28 -3.03
N ASP A 124 -2.81 17.55 -4.14
CA ASP A 124 -3.67 16.37 -4.22
C ASP A 124 -3.16 15.22 -3.35
N MET A 125 -1.85 15.04 -3.33
CA MET A 125 -1.18 14.02 -2.53
C MET A 125 -1.12 14.42 -1.05
N GLU A 126 -1.02 15.71 -0.75
CA GLU A 126 -1.13 16.25 0.62
C GLU A 126 -2.51 15.99 1.20
N ALA A 127 -3.57 16.25 0.43
CA ALA A 127 -4.93 15.91 0.82
C ALA A 127 -5.06 14.40 1.09
N MET A 128 -4.48 13.55 0.24
CA MET A 128 -4.47 12.11 0.43
C MET A 128 -3.74 11.70 1.72
N ARG A 129 -2.53 12.24 1.97
CA ARG A 129 -1.79 12.01 3.24
C ARG A 129 -2.62 12.38 4.46
N THR A 130 -3.35 13.49 4.38
CA THR A 130 -4.24 13.95 5.46
C THR A 130 -5.38 12.95 5.72
N VAL A 131 -5.98 12.39 4.66
CA VAL A 131 -7.04 11.38 4.79
C VAL A 131 -6.53 10.11 5.48
N TYR A 132 -5.39 9.57 5.03
CA TYR A 132 -4.80 8.38 5.64
C TYR A 132 -4.41 8.62 7.11
N ALA A 133 -3.77 9.77 7.40
CA ALA A 133 -3.40 10.14 8.76
C ALA A 133 -4.62 10.28 9.69
N ALA A 134 -5.70 10.90 9.22
CA ALA A 134 -6.94 11.04 9.97
C ALA A 134 -7.62 9.69 10.28
N LEU A 135 -7.35 8.66 9.47
CA LEU A 135 -7.88 7.30 9.64
C LEU A 135 -6.93 6.37 10.41
N GLY A 136 -5.86 6.91 10.99
CA GLY A 136 -4.90 6.17 11.81
C GLY A 136 -3.86 5.39 11.01
N VAL A 137 -3.81 5.58 9.70
CA VAL A 137 -2.75 5.03 8.84
C VAL A 137 -1.65 6.07 8.75
N LEU A 138 -0.79 6.08 9.77
CA LEU A 138 0.32 7.02 9.88
C LEU A 138 1.51 6.48 9.09
N SER A 139 2.09 7.30 8.21
CA SER A 139 3.43 7.00 7.70
C SER A 139 4.43 7.05 8.84
N SER A 140 5.32 6.07 8.93
CA SER A 140 6.47 6.17 9.82
C SER A 140 7.27 7.42 9.44
N SER A 141 7.28 8.41 10.32
CA SER A 141 8.07 9.64 10.23
C SER A 141 9.50 9.41 10.69
#